data_AF-A0A535X391-F1
#
_entry.id   AF-A0A535X391-F1
#
_cell.length_a   1.000
_cell.length_b   1.000
_cell.length_c   1.000
_cell.angle_alpha   90.00
_cell.angle_beta   90.00
_cell.angle_gamma   90.00
#
_symmetry.space_group_name_H-M   'P 1'
#
loop_
_entity.id
_entity.type
_entity.pdbx_description
1 polymer ?
#
loop_
_entity_poly.entity_id
_entity_poly.type
_entity_poly.pdbx_seq_one_letter_code
_entity_poly.pdbx_strand_id
1 'polypeptide(L)'
;NARHGLTADVEEPSPRYVSNPRDGGALDSHPEQAWPIMKRNYYRTMGWDEDTGMPLPDTLRELDLEELIPAFDRTSATCRTSMPSPARAAAARRWSTQPGLSVHKTLAPVERTLSSLRVTMPRDTSG
;
A
#
# COMPACT_ATOMS: atom_id res chain seq x y z
N ASN A 1 17.29 6.88 4.11
CA ASN A 1 15.96 6.60 3.55
C ASN A 1 15.52 7.66 2.56
N ALA A 2 15.34 8.92 2.99
CA ALA A 2 14.94 10.01 2.09
C ALA A 2 15.85 10.18 0.85
N ARG A 3 17.19 10.17 1.03
CA ARG A 3 18.18 10.19 -0.07
C ARG A 3 18.09 9.00 -1.04
N HIS A 4 17.39 7.94 -0.67
CA HIS A 4 17.20 6.71 -1.46
C HIS A 4 15.77 6.57 -2.00
N GLY A 5 14.97 7.64 -1.97
CA GLY A 5 13.65 7.67 -2.60
C GLY A 5 12.49 7.23 -1.71
N LEU A 6 12.67 7.16 -0.39
CA LEU A 6 11.53 7.04 0.53
C LEU A 6 10.86 8.41 0.67
N THR A 7 9.57 8.48 0.35
CA THR A 7 8.74 9.69 0.32
C THR A 7 7.40 9.42 1.02
N ALA A 8 6.69 10.48 1.43
CA ALA A 8 5.45 10.36 2.20
C ALA A 8 4.35 9.51 1.54
N ASP A 9 4.35 9.40 0.20
CA ASP A 9 3.39 8.61 -0.58
C ASP A 9 3.63 7.09 -0.53
N VAL A 10 4.85 6.65 -0.22
CA VAL A 10 5.18 5.23 -0.08
C VAL A 10 5.16 4.75 1.38
N GLU A 11 4.98 5.66 2.33
CA GLU A 11 4.77 5.37 3.75
C GLU A 11 3.30 5.04 4.04
N GLU A 12 2.76 4.06 3.32
CA GLU A 12 1.40 3.56 3.49
C GLU A 12 1.41 2.16 4.12
N PRO A 13 0.58 1.91 5.14
CA PRO A 13 0.43 0.59 5.74
C PRO A 13 -0.20 -0.38 4.73
N SER A 14 0.06 -1.68 4.95
CA SER A 14 -0.56 -2.71 4.11
C SER A 14 -2.10 -2.65 4.18
N PRO A 15 -2.83 -2.99 3.09
CA PRO A 15 -4.29 -2.99 3.08
C PRO A 15 -4.92 -3.85 4.18
N ARG A 16 -4.24 -4.93 4.58
CA ARG A 16 -4.66 -5.78 5.70
C ARG A 16 -4.66 -5.00 7.02
N TYR A 17 -3.67 -4.16 7.26
CA TYR A 17 -3.50 -3.45 8.54
C TYR A 17 -4.49 -2.29 8.69
N VAL A 18 -4.83 -1.62 7.59
CA VAL A 18 -5.86 -0.57 7.58
C VAL A 18 -7.27 -1.12 7.37
N SER A 19 -7.42 -2.44 7.22
CA SER A 19 -8.75 -3.01 7.08
C SER A 19 -9.51 -2.86 8.39
N ASN A 20 -10.78 -2.50 8.26
CA ASN A 20 -11.67 -2.36 9.40
C ASN A 20 -11.83 -3.71 10.13
N PRO A 21 -11.73 -3.74 11.47
CA PRO A 21 -11.98 -4.95 12.24
C PRO A 21 -13.35 -5.55 11.94
N ARG A 22 -13.45 -6.87 11.87
CA ARG A 22 -14.71 -7.57 11.56
C ARG A 22 -15.63 -7.74 12.77
N ASP A 23 -15.11 -7.56 13.98
CA ASP A 23 -15.84 -7.79 15.23
C ASP A 23 -15.22 -6.97 16.37
N GLY A 24 -15.95 -6.84 17.47
CA GLY A 24 -15.54 -6.14 18.68
C GLY A 24 -15.81 -4.64 18.66
N GLY A 25 -15.46 -3.95 19.75
CA GLY A 25 -15.77 -2.52 19.95
C GLY A 25 -15.06 -1.53 19.01
N ALA A 26 -14.21 -2.03 18.10
CA ALA A 26 -13.46 -1.22 17.14
C ALA A 26 -14.03 -1.33 15.70
N LEU A 27 -15.22 -1.90 15.54
CA LEU A 27 -15.92 -2.13 14.27
C LEU A 27 -16.11 -0.88 13.39
N ASP A 28 -15.98 0.34 13.92
CA ASP A 28 -16.19 1.59 13.17
C ASP A 28 -14.93 2.49 13.15
N SER A 29 -13.74 1.92 13.38
CA SER A 29 -12.52 2.71 13.64
C SER A 29 -11.84 3.26 12.38
N HIS A 30 -12.24 2.83 11.17
CA HIS A 30 -11.75 3.29 9.86
C HIS A 30 -10.28 3.77 9.82
N PRO A 31 -9.29 2.90 10.10
CA PRO A 31 -7.89 3.29 10.20
C PRO A 31 -7.34 3.93 8.92
N GLU A 32 -7.87 3.56 7.77
CA GLU A 32 -7.53 4.11 6.47
C GLU A 32 -7.79 5.62 6.37
N GLN A 33 -8.84 6.12 7.05
CA GLN A 33 -9.22 7.53 7.05
C GLN A 33 -8.42 8.34 8.06
N ALA A 34 -8.02 7.71 9.17
CA ALA A 34 -7.22 8.33 10.21
C ALA A 34 -5.74 8.47 9.82
N TRP A 35 -5.23 7.56 8.97
CA TRP A 35 -3.81 7.49 8.63
C TRP A 35 -3.21 8.80 8.07
N PRO A 36 -3.82 9.50 7.10
CA PRO A 36 -3.26 10.77 6.59
C PRO A 36 -3.12 11.84 7.67
N ILE A 37 -4.08 11.92 8.59
CA ILE A 37 -4.08 12.88 9.70
C ILE A 37 -2.97 12.53 10.69
N MET A 38 -2.85 11.26 11.03
CA MET A 38 -1.80 10.78 11.94
C MET A 38 -0.40 11.03 11.38
N LYS A 39 -0.20 10.75 10.08
CA LYS A 39 1.07 10.96 9.38
C LYS A 39 1.50 12.44 9.40
N ARG A 40 0.60 13.35 9.06
CA ARG A 40 0.86 14.80 9.12
C ARG A 40 1.18 15.28 10.53
N ASN A 41 0.40 14.83 11.52
CA ASN A 41 0.66 15.15 12.91
C ASN A 41 2.05 14.69 13.35
N TYR A 42 2.45 13.47 12.96
CA TYR A 42 3.77 12.93 13.25
C TYR A 42 4.88 13.78 12.63
N TYR A 43 4.80 14.09 11.33
CA TYR A 43 5.79 14.95 10.66
C TYR A 43 5.91 16.31 11.33
N ARG A 44 4.79 16.97 11.62
CA ARG A 44 4.79 18.25 12.33
C ARG A 44 5.50 18.15 13.68
N THR A 45 5.21 17.11 14.47
CA THR A 45 5.85 16.94 15.79
C THR A 45 7.34 16.63 15.70
N MET A 46 7.80 16.05 14.59
CA MET A 46 9.21 15.76 14.34
C MET A 46 9.98 16.96 13.73
N GLY A 47 9.30 18.08 13.45
CA GLY A 47 9.89 19.20 12.73
C GLY A 47 10.17 18.87 11.26
N TRP A 48 9.28 18.10 10.63
CA TRP A 48 9.35 17.73 9.22
C TRP A 48 8.22 18.41 8.46
N ASP A 49 8.41 18.60 7.16
CA ASP A 49 7.39 19.12 6.25
C ASP A 49 6.23 18.13 6.12
N GLU A 50 5.01 18.59 6.39
CA GLU A 50 3.81 17.75 6.50
C GLU A 50 3.39 17.06 5.19
N ASP A 51 3.79 17.61 4.05
CA ASP A 51 3.40 17.11 2.73
C ASP A 51 4.47 16.19 2.13
N THR A 52 5.74 16.50 2.34
CA THR A 52 6.86 15.74 1.75
C THR A 52 7.41 14.67 2.68
N GLY A 53 7.21 14.80 3.99
CA GLY A 53 7.81 13.93 5.01
C GLY A 53 9.32 14.14 5.16
N MET A 54 9.85 15.27 4.71
CA MET A 54 11.28 15.61 4.79
C MET A 54 11.59 16.48 6.00
N PRO A 55 12.76 16.33 6.64
CA PRO A 55 13.14 17.16 7.77
C PRO A 55 13.30 18.63 7.37
N LEU A 56 12.81 19.55 8.21
CA LEU A 56 13.00 20.99 7.99
C LEU A 56 14.47 21.37 8.24
N PRO A 57 14.99 22.41 7.55
CA PRO A 57 16.36 22.88 7.77
C PRO A 57 16.63 23.29 9.23
N ASP A 58 15.65 23.91 9.89
CA ASP A 58 15.79 24.35 11.29
C ASP A 58 16.00 23.15 12.22
N THR A 59 15.20 22.10 12.05
CA THR A 59 15.35 20.81 12.77
C THR A 59 16.71 20.17 12.54
N LEU A 60 17.26 20.26 11.33
CA LEU A 60 18.60 19.73 11.05
C LEU A 60 19.69 20.54 11.77
N ARG A 61 19.56 21.87 11.88
CA ARG A 61 20.51 22.69 12.65
C ARG A 61 20.43 22.43 14.15
N GLU A 62 19.23 22.24 14.69
CA GLU A 62 19.02 21.91 16.10
C GLU A 62 19.65 20.55 16.49
N LEU A 63 19.82 19.66 15.52
CA LEU A 63 20.42 18.34 15.69
C LEU A 63 21.90 18.27 15.27
N ASP A 64 22.53 19.40 14.97
CA ASP A 64 23.92 19.49 14.48
C ASP A 64 24.15 18.67 13.18
N LEU A 65 23.18 18.72 12.25
CA LEU A 65 23.16 18.03 10.96
C LEU A 65 23.05 19.01 9.77
N GLU A 66 23.50 20.26 9.94
CA GLU A 66 23.38 21.29 8.89
C GLU A 66 24.04 20.92 7.55
N GLU A 67 25.05 20.05 7.56
CA GLU A 67 25.71 19.56 6.36
C GLU A 67 24.78 18.76 5.44
N LEU A 68 23.66 18.27 5.97
CA LEU A 68 22.64 17.56 5.22
C LEU A 68 21.59 18.47 4.58
N ILE A 69 21.49 19.74 4.99
CA ILE A 69 20.51 20.70 4.43
C ILE A 69 20.58 20.78 2.90
N PRO A 70 21.75 20.83 2.24
CA PRO A 70 21.83 20.87 0.77
C PRO A 70 21.23 19.63 0.08
N ALA A 71 21.13 18.49 0.77
CA ALA A 71 20.53 17.28 0.21
C ALA A 71 19.00 17.32 0.22
N PHE A 72 18.39 18.19 1.01
CA PHE A 72 16.93 18.31 1.18
C PHE A 72 16.38 19.64 0.66
N ASP A 73 17.23 20.65 0.49
CA ASP A 73 16.85 21.93 -0.08
C ASP A 73 16.52 21.82 -1.58
N ARG A 74 15.22 21.79 -1.90
CA ARG A 74 14.72 21.75 -3.27
C ARG A 74 14.87 23.07 -4.04
N THR A 75 15.23 24.18 -3.37
CA THR A 75 15.50 25.46 -4.05
C THR A 75 16.92 25.53 -4.64
N SER A 76 17.82 24.65 -4.19
CA SER A 76 19.13 24.52 -4.77
C SER A 76 19.05 23.92 -6.20
N ALA A 77 19.60 24.64 -7.17
CA ALA A 77 19.48 24.37 -8.61
C ALA A 77 19.99 23.00 -9.08
N THR A 78 20.60 22.22 -8.19
CA THR A 78 21.20 20.90 -8.44
C THR A 78 20.15 19.80 -8.64
N CYS A 79 18.92 19.98 -8.17
CA CYS A 79 17.88 18.94 -8.21
C CYS A 79 17.23 18.72 -9.61
N ARG A 80 17.50 19.56 -10.62
CA ARG A 80 16.92 19.41 -11.97
C ARG A 80 17.54 18.31 -12.83
N THR A 81 18.66 17.71 -12.42
CA THR A 81 19.39 16.74 -13.27
C THR A 81 19.03 15.28 -12.98
N SER A 82 18.19 14.99 -11.97
CA SER A 82 17.88 13.61 -11.55
C SER A 82 16.38 13.30 -11.45
N MET A 83 15.55 13.79 -12.37
CA MET A 83 14.28 13.13 -12.66
C MET A 83 14.36 12.45 -14.04
N PRO A 84 14.07 11.14 -14.17
CA PRO A 84 13.86 10.57 -15.47
C PRO A 84 12.62 11.23 -16.10
N SER A 85 12.82 11.82 -17.27
CA SER A 85 11.76 12.34 -18.13
C SER A 85 10.55 11.37 -18.21
N PRO A 86 9.30 11.88 -18.30
CA PRO A 86 8.09 11.04 -18.47
C PRO A 86 8.18 10.07 -19.65
N ALA A 87 9.14 10.23 -20.57
CA ALA A 87 9.48 9.27 -21.61
C ALA A 87 9.84 7.86 -21.08
N ARG A 88 10.31 7.71 -19.82
CA ARG A 88 10.65 6.39 -19.24
C ARG A 88 9.46 5.66 -18.60
N ALA A 89 8.36 6.34 -18.31
CA ALA A 89 7.12 5.70 -17.82
C ALA A 89 6.43 4.85 -18.90
N ALA A 90 6.75 5.07 -20.19
CA ALA A 90 6.20 4.29 -21.30
C ALA A 90 6.79 2.87 -21.41
N ALA A 91 7.92 2.57 -20.77
CA ALA A 91 8.57 1.26 -20.88
C ALA A 91 7.93 0.15 -20.01
N ALA A 92 7.10 0.51 -19.02
CA ALA A 92 6.44 -0.45 -18.12
C ALA A 92 5.16 -1.09 -18.71
N ARG A 93 4.75 -0.73 -19.92
CA ARG A 93 3.64 -1.39 -20.65
C ARG A 93 4.11 -2.51 -21.59
N ARG A 94 5.28 -3.10 -21.33
CA ARG A 94 5.90 -4.11 -22.20
C ARG A 94 5.99 -5.51 -21.59
N TRP A 95 5.12 -5.82 -20.62
CA TRP A 95 4.99 -7.19 -20.06
C TRP A 95 3.58 -7.79 -20.18
N SER A 96 2.63 -7.18 -20.90
CA SER A 96 1.26 -7.70 -21.04
C SER A 96 0.90 -8.27 -22.42
N THR A 97 1.87 -8.72 -23.23
CA THR A 97 1.54 -9.52 -24.43
C THR A 97 2.66 -10.48 -24.78
N GLN A 98 2.61 -11.70 -24.24
CA GLN A 98 3.13 -12.87 -24.95
C GLN A 98 1.91 -13.60 -25.55
N PRO A 99 1.74 -13.62 -26.88
CA PRO A 99 0.82 -14.53 -27.52
C PRO A 99 1.52 -15.87 -27.76
N GLY A 100 0.88 -16.96 -27.35
CA GLY A 100 1.23 -18.30 -27.85
C GLY A 100 1.82 -19.24 -26.81
N LEU A 101 0.94 -19.90 -26.05
CA LEU A 101 1.12 -21.28 -25.63
C LEU A 101 -0.26 -21.92 -25.57
N SER A 102 -0.70 -22.44 -26.71
CA SER A 102 -1.82 -23.39 -26.78
C SER A 102 -1.39 -24.67 -26.05
N VAL A 103 -1.95 -24.89 -24.86
CA VAL A 103 -1.88 -26.19 -24.18
C VAL A 103 -3.23 -26.86 -24.38
N HIS A 104 -3.32 -27.74 -25.38
CA HIS A 104 -4.43 -28.68 -25.49
C HIS A 104 -4.38 -29.62 -24.29
N LYS A 105 -5.20 -29.37 -23.28
CA LYS A 105 -5.53 -30.38 -22.27
C LYS A 105 -6.89 -30.97 -22.61
N THR A 106 -6.89 -31.88 -23.57
CA THR A 106 -7.96 -32.85 -23.73
C THR A 106 -7.88 -33.81 -22.55
N LEU A 107 -8.84 -33.73 -21.63
CA LEU A 107 -9.17 -34.85 -20.74
C LEU A 107 -10.70 -34.95 -20.68
N ALA A 108 -11.14 -36.18 -20.93
CA ALA A 108 -12.50 -36.65 -21.18
C ALA A 108 -13.51 -36.36 -20.04
N PRO A 109 -14.83 -36.42 -20.34
CA PRO A 109 -15.87 -36.30 -19.33
C PRO A 109 -15.98 -37.60 -18.53
N VAL A 110 -15.85 -37.52 -17.20
CA VAL A 110 -16.37 -38.54 -16.30
C VAL A 110 -17.69 -38.01 -15.75
N GLU A 111 -18.76 -38.49 -16.35
CA GLU A 111 -20.07 -38.50 -15.70
C GLU A 111 -19.98 -39.40 -14.47
N ARG A 112 -20.41 -38.88 -13.31
CA ARG A 112 -20.81 -39.75 -12.22
C ARG A 112 -22.06 -39.21 -11.54
N THR A 113 -23.13 -39.92 -11.87
CA THR A 113 -24.51 -39.80 -11.45
C THR A 113 -24.69 -40.04 -9.95
N LEU A 114 -25.70 -39.35 -9.40
CA LEU A 114 -26.54 -39.67 -8.24
C LEU A 114 -25.87 -39.81 -6.86
N SER A 115 -26.31 -38.97 -5.90
CA SER A 115 -27.29 -39.46 -4.92
C SER A 115 -27.75 -38.31 -4.00
N SER A 116 -29.04 -38.03 -4.07
CA SER A 116 -29.78 -37.25 -3.08
C SER A 116 -29.76 -38.00 -1.74
N LEU A 117 -29.12 -37.45 -0.72
CA LEU A 117 -29.39 -37.83 0.67
C LEU A 117 -30.08 -36.67 1.38
N ARG A 118 -31.42 -36.73 1.39
CA ARG A 118 -32.26 -35.96 2.32
C ARG A 118 -31.92 -36.41 3.73
N VAL A 119 -31.36 -35.53 4.54
CA VAL A 119 -31.27 -35.72 5.99
C VAL A 119 -32.64 -35.38 6.57
N THR A 120 -33.38 -36.41 6.97
CA THR A 120 -34.63 -36.30 7.71
C THR A 120 -34.31 -36.05 9.18
N MET A 121 -34.75 -34.93 9.73
CA MET A 121 -34.70 -34.62 11.16
C MET A 121 -35.85 -35.34 11.88
N PRO A 122 -35.64 -36.03 13.02
CA PRO A 122 -36.74 -36.46 13.87
C PRO A 122 -37.28 -35.28 14.68
N ARG A 123 -38.59 -35.04 14.59
CA ARG A 123 -39.34 -34.25 15.57
C ARG A 123 -39.60 -35.16 16.77
N ASP A 124 -39.03 -34.79 17.91
CA ASP A 124 -39.52 -35.26 19.20
C ASP A 124 -40.32 -34.11 19.84
N THR A 125 -41.64 -34.27 19.89
CA THR A 125 -42.52 -33.49 20.75
C THR A 125 -43.12 -34.48 21.73
N SER A 126 -42.68 -34.35 22.98
CA SER A 126 -43.14 -35.07 24.15
C SER A 126 -44.66 -34.95 24.34
N GLY A 127 -45.30 -36.07 24.66
CA GLY A 127 -46.63 -36.12 25.27
C GLY A 127 -46.52 -36.41 26.75
#